data_AF-L7U2X8-F1
#
_entry.id   AF-L7U2X8-F1
#
_cell.length_a   1.000
_cell.length_b   1.000
_cell.length_c   1.000
_cell.angle_alpha   90.00
_cell.angle_beta   90.00
_cell.angle_gamma   90.00
#
_symmetry.space_group_name_H-M   'P 1'
#
loop_
_entity.id
_entity.type
_entity.pdbx_description
1 polymer ?
#
loop_
_entity_poly.entity_id
_entity_poly.type
_entity_poly.pdbx_seq_one_letter_code
_entity_poly.pdbx_strand_id
1 'polypeptide(L)' 'MANHWCARGHVLLVLEGTLHTELKDGRHFELGPLMSYQVADDDGEHRSSTQTGAKLFIVD' A
#
# COMPACT_ATOMS: atom_id res chain seq x y z
N MET A 1 12.14 -1.22 0.57
CA MET A 1 11.44 -0.04 -0.01
C MET A 1 11.16 -0.36 -1.47
N ALA A 2 9.92 -0.19 -1.95
CA ALA A 2 9.63 -0.37 -3.37
C ALA A 2 10.39 0.68 -4.20
N ASN A 3 11.08 0.25 -5.24
CA ASN A 3 11.91 1.09 -6.11
C ASN A 3 11.14 1.62 -7.34
N HIS A 4 9.83 1.39 -7.41
CA HIS A 4 8.96 1.84 -8.48
C HIS A 4 7.58 2.21 -7.94
N TRP A 5 6.83 2.96 -8.74
CA TRP A 5 5.41 3.21 -8.54
C TRP A 5 4.62 2.08 -9.22
N CYS A 6 3.76 1.40 -8.48
CA CYS A 6 2.85 0.41 -9.04
C CYS A 6 1.60 1.13 -9.56
N ALA A 7 1.33 1.00 -10.86
CA ALA A 7 0.15 1.56 -11.52
C ALA A 7 -1.02 0.58 -11.63
N ARG A 8 -0.83 -0.69 -11.21
CA ARG A 8 -1.92 -1.69 -11.24
C ARG A 8 -2.87 -1.49 -10.07
N GLY A 9 -4.15 -1.73 -10.33
CA GLY A 9 -5.19 -1.77 -9.33
C GLY A 9 -5.10 -3.02 -8.46
N HIS A 10 -5.32 -2.86 -7.16
CA HIS A 10 -5.45 -3.99 -6.22
C HIS A 10 -6.18 -3.57 -4.95
N VAL A 11 -6.71 -4.57 -4.24
CA VAL A 11 -7.23 -4.43 -2.88
C VAL A 11 -6.18 -4.96 -1.91
N LEU A 12 -5.80 -4.15 -0.93
CA LEU A 12 -4.84 -4.52 0.10
C LEU A 12 -5.46 -4.43 1.49
N LEU A 13 -5.20 -5.43 2.34
CA LEU A 13 -5.52 -5.45 3.76
C LEU A 13 -4.28 -5.76 4.59
N VAL A 14 -4.01 -4.97 5.63
CA VAL A 14 -2.94 -5.26 6.58
C VAL A 14 -3.45 -6.27 7.61
N LEU A 15 -2.84 -7.45 7.63
CA LEU A 15 -3.15 -8.48 8.63
C LEU A 15 -2.35 -8.26 9.92
N GLU A 16 -1.06 -7.92 9.79
CA GLU A 16 -0.13 -7.70 10.91
C GLU A 16 0.91 -6.62 10.55
N GLY A 17 1.41 -5.87 11.53
CA GLY A 17 2.44 -4.85 11.35
C GLY A 17 1.92 -3.49 10.87
N THR A 18 2.86 -2.64 10.43
CA THR A 18 2.58 -1.27 9.94
C THR A 18 3.08 -1.11 8.51
N LEU A 19 2.24 -0.56 7.65
CA LEU A 19 2.53 -0.24 6.26
C LEU A 19 2.45 1.28 6.06
N HIS A 20 3.52 1.87 5.51
CA HIS A 20 3.52 3.25 5.03
C HIS A 20 3.34 3.22 3.52
N THR A 21 2.27 3.84 3.04
CA THR A 21 1.95 3.95 1.62
C THR A 21 2.03 5.40 1.20
N GLU A 22 2.73 5.66 0.11
CA GLU A 22 2.76 6.94 -0.57
C GLU A 22 2.11 6.78 -1.94
N LEU A 23 1.32 7.77 -2.34
CA LEU A 23 0.81 7.91 -3.69
C LEU A 23 1.65 8.93 -4.47
N LYS A 24 1.72 8.76 -5.79
CA LYS A 24 2.52 9.63 -6.67
C LYS A 24 2.09 11.09 -6.66
N ASP A 25 0.85 11.36 -6.26
CA ASP A 25 0.31 12.71 -6.07
C ASP A 25 0.75 13.39 -4.76
N GLY A 26 1.55 12.70 -3.94
CA GLY A 26 2.10 13.20 -2.68
C GLY A 26 1.26 12.90 -1.44
N ARG A 27 0.14 12.17 -1.55
CA ARG A 27 -0.59 11.69 -0.37
C ARG A 27 0.19 10.57 0.34
N HIS A 28 0.10 10.57 1.67
CA HIS A 28 0.74 9.57 2.53
C HIS A 28 -0.26 8.97 3.52
N PHE A 29 -0.14 7.66 3.73
CA PHE A 29 -0.99 6.90 4.62
C PHE A 29 -0.13 5.96 5.49
N GLU A 30 -0.50 5.85 6.76
CA GLU A 30 0.00 4.81 7.65
C GLU A 30 -1.15 3.86 7.98
N LEU A 31 -0.96 2.58 7.72
CA LEU A 31 -1.97 1.56 7.83
C LEU A 31 -1.51 0.52 8.86
N GLY A 32 -2.32 0.34 9.89
CA GLY A 32 -2.16 -0.72 10.89
C GLY A 32 -3.03 -1.95 10.61
N PRO A 33 -3.01 -2.95 11.49
CA PRO A 33 -3.83 -4.15 11.35
C PRO A 33 -5.32 -3.84 11.14
N LEU A 34 -5.94 -4.60 10.24
CA LEU A 34 -7.34 -4.46 9.80
C LEU A 34 -7.66 -3.17 9.03
N MET A 35 -6.66 -2.37 8.66
CA MET A 35 -6.81 -1.26 7.73
C MET A 35 -6.52 -1.71 6.29
N SER A 36 -7.23 -1.11 5.34
CA SER A 36 -7.14 -1.43 3.92
C SER A 36 -7.03 -0.18 3.07
N TYR A 37 -6.48 -0.31 1.88
CA TYR A 37 -6.70 0.63 0.80
C TYR A 37 -6.97 -0.11 -0.52
N GLN A 38 -7.55 0.62 -1.46
CA GLN A 38 -7.88 0.14 -2.79
C GLN A 38 -7.43 1.19 -3.80
N VAL A 39 -6.83 0.72 -4.89
CA VAL A 39 -6.42 1.52 -6.03
C VAL A 39 -6.91 0.84 -7.30
N ALA A 40 -7.07 1.62 -8.37
CA ALA A 40 -7.46 1.10 -9.68
C ALA A 40 -6.27 1.19 -10.65
N ASP A 41 -6.41 0.58 -11.82
CA ASP A 41 -5.41 0.74 -12.88
C ASP A 41 -5.26 2.22 -13.24
N ASP A 42 -4.02 2.69 -13.26
CA ASP A 42 -3.62 4.07 -13.55
C ASP A 42 -4.23 5.13 -12.60
N ASP A 43 -4.85 4.73 -11.49
CA ASP A 43 -5.38 5.63 -10.45
C ASP A 43 -4.95 5.19 -9.05
N GLY A 44 -4.15 6.03 -8.41
CA GLY A 44 -3.49 5.70 -7.14
C GLY A 44 -2.18 4.95 -7.32
N GLU A 45 -1.36 5.37 -8.31
CA GLU A 45 0.04 4.94 -8.42
C GLU A 45 0.74 5.06 -7.06
N HIS A 46 1.21 3.94 -6.52
CA HIS A 46 1.64 3.88 -5.13
C HIS A 46 2.97 3.16 -4.94
N ARG A 47 3.61 3.46 -3.82
CA ARG A 47 4.75 2.70 -3.30
C ARG A 47 4.56 2.51 -1.80
N SER A 48 4.90 1.32 -1.31
CA SER A 48 4.75 1.01 0.10
C SER A 48 6.07 0.58 0.73
N SER A 49 6.19 0.82 2.03
CA SER A 49 7.36 0.49 2.83
C SER A 49 6.96 0.14 4.26
N THR A 50 7.84 -0.55 4.98
CA THR A 50 7.65 -0.90 6.39
C THR A 50 9.02 -0.85 7.08
N GLN A 51 9.03 -0.46 8.36
CA GLN A 51 10.25 -0.43 9.17
C GLN A 51 10.50 -1.79 9.85
N THR A 52 9.45 -2.43 10.37
CA THR A 52 9.54 -3.65 11.18
C THR A 52 9.01 -4.91 10.47
N GLY A 53 8.44 -4.76 9.27
CA GLY A 53 7.73 -5.82 8.56
C GLY A 53 6.21 -5.68 8.68
N ALA A 54 5.51 -6.22 7.68
CA ALA A 54 4.05 -6.31 7.66
C ALA A 54 3.61 -7.59 6.95
N LYS A 55 2.45 -8.12 7.35
CA LYS A 55 1.78 -9.24 6.68
C LYS A 55 0.54 -8.71 6.00
N LEU A 56 0.45 -8.93 4.70
CA LEU A 56 -0.57 -8.32 3.84
C LEU A 56 -1.41 -9.42 3.18
N PHE A 57 -2.69 -9.15 3.02
CA PHE A 57 -3.55 -9.87 2.09
C PHE A 57 -3.79 -8.95 0.88
N ILE A 58 -3.52 -9.45 -0.33
CA ILE A 58 -3.61 -8.68 -1.57
C ILE A 58 -4.46 -9.47 -2.56
N VAL A 59 -5.41 -8.77 -3.19
CA VAL A 59 -6.17 -9.25 -4.36
C VAL A 59 -5.83 -8.33 -5.51
N ASP A 60 -5.30 -8.90 -6.58
CA ASP A 60 -4.69 -8.24 -7.74
C ASP A 60 -5.47 -8.61 -9.02
#